data_AF-C7QH89-F1
#
_entry.id   AF-C7QH89-F1
#
_cell.length_a   1.000
_cell.length_b   1.000
_cell.length_c   1.000
_cell.angle_alpha   90.00
_cell.angle_beta   90.00
_cell.angle_gamma   90.00
#
_symmetry.space_group_name_H-M   'P 1'
#
loop_
_entity.id
_entity.type
_entity.pdbx_description
1 polymer ?
#
loop_
_entity_poly.entity_id
_entity_poly.type
_entity_poly.pdbx_seq_one_letter_code
_entity_poly.pdbx_strand_id
1 'polypeptide(L)'
;MDTRSPIQRLAAAPNAAEAADTAREAVDRVRRHKVLRSQSARVTAESQLRGARASAALGSLSEAGTDWPLEEVRRRTDLGDEDGSGLLRGALRISGELGTLAPVWKRSPIQALSRMHLLAAAGHLDQDRVGRPSGPEAAVTLTTLANELRDPAAAEVPAVVVAAAVHAELLVNEPFGWGDGLLARAASRLILADRGLDPQSLAVVEAGHVDVGVEKYLDAARDYATGTEEGLATWLGLYAEAVELGARESLAVCEAIMRG
;
A
#
# COMPACT_ATOMS: atom_id res chain seq x y z
N MET A 1 26.11 13.95 -5.51
CA MET A 1 24.85 13.20 -5.67
C MET A 1 24.57 12.57 -4.32
N ASP A 2 23.38 12.76 -3.77
CA ASP A 2 23.00 12.19 -2.48
C ASP A 2 23.14 10.66 -2.54
N THR A 3 23.99 10.07 -1.69
CA THR A 3 24.23 8.63 -1.64
C THR A 3 23.28 7.90 -0.70
N ARG A 4 22.37 8.64 -0.04
CA ARG A 4 21.38 8.06 0.86
C ARG A 4 20.40 7.20 0.09
N SER A 5 20.04 6.08 0.69
CA SER A 5 19.01 5.20 0.18
C SER A 5 17.61 5.86 0.29
N PRO A 6 16.60 5.42 -0.47
CA PRO A 6 15.23 5.93 -0.40
C PRO A 6 14.65 6.11 1.02
N ILE A 7 14.78 5.09 1.88
CA ILE A 7 14.33 5.13 3.27
C ILE A 7 15.11 6.19 4.06
N GLN A 8 16.43 6.28 3.87
CA GLN A 8 17.27 7.28 4.55
C GLN A 8 16.94 8.71 4.10
N ARG A 9 16.60 8.91 2.82
CA ARG A 9 16.18 10.20 2.30
C ARG A 9 14.86 10.66 2.93
N LEU A 10 13.85 9.80 3.00
CA LEU A 10 12.59 10.12 3.67
C LEU A 10 12.73 10.24 5.20
N ALA A 11 13.59 9.43 5.84
CA ALA A 11 13.85 9.55 7.28
C ALA A 11 14.51 10.88 7.66
N ALA A 12 15.20 11.52 6.71
CA ALA A 12 15.82 12.83 6.88
C ALA A 12 14.92 14.00 6.44
N ALA A 13 13.71 13.73 5.93
CA ALA A 13 12.78 14.78 5.56
C ALA A 13 12.35 15.60 6.80
N PRO A 14 12.15 16.93 6.66
CA PRO A 14 11.88 17.80 7.81
C PRO A 14 10.60 17.44 8.57
N ASN A 15 9.62 16.83 7.90
CA ASN A 15 8.34 16.43 8.48
C ASN A 15 8.28 14.94 8.91
N ALA A 16 9.40 14.22 8.94
CA ALA A 16 9.40 12.78 9.24
C ALA A 16 8.89 12.42 10.64
N ALA A 17 9.23 13.24 11.65
CA ALA A 17 8.75 13.04 13.02
C ALA A 17 7.24 13.28 13.14
N GLU A 18 6.75 14.38 12.56
CA GLU A 18 5.32 14.72 12.53
C GLU A 18 4.50 13.64 11.81
N ALA A 19 4.97 13.17 10.65
CA ALA A 19 4.34 12.08 9.91
C ALA A 19 4.25 10.80 10.75
N ALA A 20 5.29 10.47 11.52
CA ALA A 20 5.31 9.31 12.41
C ALA A 20 4.30 9.43 13.56
N ASP A 21 4.18 10.61 14.16
CA ASP A 21 3.26 10.87 15.25
C ASP A 21 1.81 10.83 14.78
N THR A 22 1.49 11.53 13.68
CA THR A 22 0.15 11.53 13.05
C THR A 22 -0.33 10.11 12.74
N ALA A 23 0.51 9.31 12.07
CA ALA A 23 0.16 7.95 11.70
C ALA A 23 -0.05 7.05 12.93
N ARG A 24 0.81 7.17 13.95
CA ARG A 24 0.68 6.41 15.21
C ARG A 24 -0.61 6.75 15.94
N GLU A 25 -0.88 8.03 16.15
CA GLU A 25 -2.08 8.49 16.82
C GLU A 25 -3.35 8.02 16.11
N ALA A 26 -3.38 8.14 14.78
CA ALA A 26 -4.53 7.72 13.98
C ALA A 26 -4.81 6.22 14.09
N VAL A 27 -3.78 5.38 13.90
CA VAL A 27 -3.94 3.91 13.97
C VAL A 27 -4.29 3.47 15.40
N ASP A 28 -3.67 4.08 16.41
CA ASP A 28 -3.96 3.73 17.80
C ASP A 28 -5.41 4.07 18.21
N ARG A 29 -6.02 5.11 17.63
CA ARG A 29 -7.46 5.39 17.82
C ARG A 29 -8.31 4.20 17.36
N VAL A 30 -8.00 3.60 16.21
CA VAL A 30 -8.71 2.40 15.71
C VAL A 30 -8.46 1.22 16.62
N ARG A 31 -7.20 0.94 16.97
CA ARG A 31 -6.80 -0.22 17.79
C ARG A 31 -7.42 -0.24 19.18
N ARG A 32 -7.73 0.94 19.75
CA ARG A 32 -8.42 1.07 21.04
C ARG A 32 -9.94 0.89 20.95
N HIS A 33 -10.50 0.81 19.74
CA HIS A 33 -11.95 0.73 19.57
C HIS A 33 -12.51 -0.59 20.13
N LYS A 34 -13.52 -0.50 20.99
CA LYS A 34 -14.07 -1.65 21.76
C LYS A 34 -14.58 -2.79 20.89
N VAL A 35 -15.06 -2.51 19.67
CA VAL A 35 -15.57 -3.53 18.73
C VAL A 35 -14.51 -4.57 18.37
N LEU A 36 -13.22 -4.19 18.36
CA LEU A 36 -12.13 -5.08 17.99
C LEU A 36 -11.95 -6.24 18.98
N ARG A 37 -12.48 -6.13 20.20
CA ARG A 37 -12.43 -7.22 21.20
C ARG A 37 -13.22 -8.45 20.78
N SER A 38 -14.27 -8.27 19.96
CA SER A 38 -15.15 -9.37 19.54
C SER A 38 -15.32 -9.48 18.03
N GLN A 39 -14.96 -8.45 17.25
CA GLN A 39 -15.22 -8.37 15.81
C GLN A 39 -13.98 -7.95 15.00
N SER A 40 -12.76 -8.14 15.54
CA SER A 40 -11.52 -7.78 14.83
C SER A 40 -11.45 -8.39 13.43
N ALA A 41 -11.77 -9.68 13.28
CA ALA A 41 -11.77 -10.35 11.99
C ALA A 41 -12.73 -9.70 10.97
N ARG A 42 -13.92 -9.25 11.42
CA ARG A 42 -14.89 -8.56 10.56
C ARG A 42 -14.40 -7.18 10.13
N VAL A 43 -13.77 -6.43 11.05
CA VAL A 43 -13.17 -5.12 10.72
C VAL A 43 -12.00 -5.29 9.74
N THR A 44 -11.12 -6.28 9.96
CA THR A 44 -10.02 -6.57 9.03
C THR A 44 -10.53 -6.98 7.65
N ALA A 45 -11.58 -7.81 7.57
CA ALA A 45 -12.18 -8.18 6.29
C ALA A 45 -12.78 -6.98 5.54
N GLU A 46 -13.47 -6.08 6.25
CA GLU A 46 -13.97 -4.81 5.68
C GLU A 46 -12.83 -3.91 5.22
N SER A 47 -11.74 -3.82 5.99
CA SER A 47 -10.54 -3.08 5.62
C SER A 47 -9.92 -3.61 4.33
N GLN A 48 -9.77 -4.93 4.21
CA GLN A 48 -9.25 -5.60 3.01
C GLN A 48 -10.13 -5.37 1.78
N LEU A 49 -11.45 -5.49 1.92
CA LEU A 49 -12.40 -5.29 0.82
C LEU A 49 -12.39 -3.84 0.31
N ARG A 50 -12.48 -2.87 1.24
CA ARG A 50 -12.45 -1.44 0.92
C ARG A 50 -11.10 -1.02 0.36
N GLY A 51 -10.02 -1.54 0.94
CA GLY A 51 -8.65 -1.32 0.47
C GLY A 51 -8.44 -1.86 -0.95
N ALA A 52 -8.95 -3.06 -1.26
CA ALA A 52 -8.89 -3.62 -2.62
C ALA A 52 -9.61 -2.72 -3.64
N ARG A 53 -10.85 -2.31 -3.33
CA ARG A 53 -11.61 -1.39 -4.19
C ARG A 53 -10.87 -0.07 -4.42
N ALA A 54 -10.45 0.59 -3.34
CA ALA A 54 -9.76 1.86 -3.41
C ALA A 54 -8.41 1.74 -4.15
N SER A 55 -7.70 0.62 -3.95
CA SER A 55 -6.47 0.30 -4.66
C SER A 55 -6.73 0.21 -6.17
N ALA A 56 -7.80 -0.43 -6.62
CA ALA A 56 -8.16 -0.46 -8.03
C ALA A 56 -8.55 0.93 -8.57
N ALA A 57 -9.24 1.75 -7.76
CA ALA A 57 -9.62 3.11 -8.13
C ALA A 57 -8.42 4.05 -8.33
N LEU A 58 -7.32 3.82 -7.61
CA LEU A 58 -6.12 4.66 -7.67
C LEU A 58 -5.24 4.41 -8.90
N GLY A 59 -5.25 3.20 -9.46
CA GLY A 59 -4.34 2.83 -10.56
C GLY A 59 -2.85 2.99 -10.19
N SER A 60 -2.04 3.42 -11.15
CA SER A 60 -0.61 3.74 -11.03
C SER A 60 -0.26 5.00 -11.84
N LEU A 61 1.03 5.29 -12.05
CA LEU A 61 1.46 6.41 -12.89
C LEU A 61 1.21 6.15 -14.38
N SER A 62 1.33 4.89 -14.82
CA SER A 62 1.10 4.47 -16.21
C SER A 62 -0.26 3.81 -16.46
N GLU A 63 -1.00 3.45 -15.40
CA GLU A 63 -2.28 2.75 -15.51
C GLU A 63 -3.41 3.54 -14.83
N ALA A 64 -4.45 3.88 -15.59
CA ALA A 64 -5.63 4.51 -15.03
C ALA A 64 -6.37 3.54 -14.09
N GLY A 65 -6.80 4.05 -12.94
CA GLY A 65 -7.65 3.30 -12.03
C GLY A 65 -9.11 3.24 -12.48
N THR A 66 -9.92 2.46 -11.76
CA THR A 66 -11.37 2.39 -12.00
C THR A 66 -12.09 2.24 -10.66
N ASP A 67 -12.97 3.20 -10.35
CA ASP A 67 -13.77 3.13 -9.14
C ASP A 67 -15.03 2.29 -9.37
N TRP A 68 -15.24 1.32 -8.50
CA TRP A 68 -16.39 0.42 -8.50
C TRP A 68 -17.23 0.68 -7.25
N PRO A 69 -18.56 0.83 -7.35
CA PRO A 69 -19.40 0.96 -6.16
C PRO A 69 -19.18 -0.20 -5.19
N LEU A 70 -18.94 0.08 -3.89
CA LEU A 70 -18.65 -0.97 -2.90
C LEU A 70 -19.72 -2.07 -2.84
N GLU A 71 -20.99 -1.67 -2.96
CA GLU A 71 -22.13 -2.58 -2.98
C GLU A 71 -22.16 -3.51 -4.20
N GLU A 72 -21.58 -3.07 -5.31
CA GLU A 72 -21.42 -3.90 -6.49
C GLU A 72 -20.30 -4.94 -6.30
N VAL A 73 -19.16 -4.51 -5.75
CA VAL A 73 -18.04 -5.41 -5.40
C VAL A 73 -18.49 -6.51 -4.44
N ARG A 74 -19.40 -6.20 -3.50
CA ARG A 74 -19.96 -7.18 -2.54
C ARG A 74 -20.88 -8.22 -3.18
N ARG A 75 -21.64 -7.84 -4.22
CA ARG A 75 -22.68 -8.70 -4.81
C ARG A 75 -22.18 -9.53 -5.98
N ARG A 76 -21.20 -9.02 -6.74
CA ARG A 76 -20.71 -9.69 -7.95
C ARG A 76 -19.86 -10.91 -7.58
N THR A 77 -20.20 -12.06 -8.14
CA THR A 77 -19.36 -13.27 -8.13
C THR A 77 -18.42 -13.32 -9.33
N ASP A 78 -18.74 -12.57 -10.39
CA ASP A 78 -17.94 -12.39 -11.60
C ASP A 78 -17.89 -10.89 -11.94
N LEU A 79 -16.68 -10.40 -12.20
CA LEU A 79 -16.43 -9.00 -12.55
C LEU A 79 -16.43 -8.78 -14.07
N GLY A 80 -16.50 -9.85 -14.88
CA GLY A 80 -16.49 -9.78 -16.34
C GLY A 80 -15.20 -9.18 -16.91
N ASP A 81 -15.25 -8.75 -18.17
CA ASP A 81 -14.10 -8.17 -18.89
C ASP A 81 -14.27 -6.67 -19.12
N GLU A 82 -15.05 -5.99 -18.29
CA GLU A 82 -15.20 -4.52 -18.32
C GLU A 82 -13.85 -3.84 -18.03
N ASP A 83 -13.64 -2.64 -18.57
CA ASP A 83 -12.41 -1.87 -18.33
C ASP A 83 -12.17 -1.70 -16.81
N GLY A 84 -10.94 -1.93 -16.38
CA GLY A 84 -10.55 -1.86 -14.96
C GLY A 84 -10.94 -3.08 -14.10
N SER A 85 -11.74 -4.02 -14.60
CA SER A 85 -12.10 -5.25 -13.89
C SER A 85 -10.88 -6.11 -13.52
N GLY A 86 -9.83 -6.07 -14.34
CA GLY A 86 -8.55 -6.74 -14.09
C GLY A 86 -7.83 -6.21 -12.85
N LEU A 87 -7.75 -4.88 -12.69
CA LEU A 87 -7.15 -4.25 -11.51
C LEU A 87 -7.93 -4.60 -10.25
N LEU A 88 -9.27 -4.56 -10.29
CA LEU A 88 -10.10 -4.93 -9.15
C LEU A 88 -9.93 -6.41 -8.76
N ARG A 89 -9.93 -7.33 -9.73
CA ARG A 89 -9.65 -8.76 -9.47
C ARG A 89 -8.28 -8.95 -8.82
N GLY A 90 -7.25 -8.29 -9.36
CA GLY A 90 -5.90 -8.36 -8.83
C GLY A 90 -5.83 -7.83 -7.39
N ALA A 91 -6.45 -6.69 -7.12
CA ALA A 91 -6.49 -6.07 -5.80
C ALA A 91 -7.20 -6.98 -4.79
N LEU A 92 -8.36 -7.56 -5.14
CA LEU A 92 -9.10 -8.49 -4.28
C LEU A 92 -8.28 -9.74 -3.94
N ARG A 93 -7.59 -10.32 -4.93
CA ARG A 93 -6.72 -11.49 -4.71
C ARG A 93 -5.54 -11.17 -3.80
N ILE A 94 -4.87 -10.04 -4.01
CA ILE A 94 -3.77 -9.62 -3.13
C ILE A 94 -4.29 -9.38 -1.72
N SER A 95 -5.37 -8.61 -1.57
CA SER A 95 -5.95 -8.28 -0.26
C SER A 95 -6.35 -9.52 0.53
N GLY A 96 -6.94 -10.53 -0.12
CA GLY A 96 -7.29 -11.81 0.50
C GLY A 96 -6.08 -12.64 0.96
N GLU A 97 -4.91 -12.43 0.35
CA GLU A 97 -3.66 -13.15 0.66
C GLU A 97 -2.69 -12.33 1.54
N LEU A 98 -3.03 -11.10 1.96
CA LEU A 98 -2.10 -10.27 2.76
C LEU A 98 -1.58 -10.98 4.02
N GLY A 99 -2.46 -11.72 4.71
CA GLY A 99 -2.08 -12.49 5.90
C GLY A 99 -1.08 -13.61 5.63
N THR A 100 -1.19 -14.28 4.47
CA THR A 100 -0.26 -15.35 4.06
C THR A 100 1.05 -14.79 3.48
N LEU A 101 0.99 -13.57 2.92
CA LEU A 101 2.14 -12.86 2.37
C LEU A 101 3.04 -12.26 3.46
N ALA A 102 2.49 -11.85 4.61
CA ALA A 102 3.26 -11.26 5.71
C ALA A 102 4.51 -12.06 6.13
N PRO A 103 4.45 -13.38 6.41
CA PRO A 103 5.65 -14.15 6.75
C PRO A 103 6.63 -14.29 5.57
N VAL A 104 6.14 -14.30 4.32
CA VAL A 104 6.99 -14.34 3.11
C VAL A 104 7.74 -13.03 2.97
N TRP A 105 7.05 -11.90 3.14
CA TRP A 105 7.62 -10.56 3.08
C TRP A 105 8.77 -10.38 4.06
N LYS A 106 8.56 -10.75 5.33
CA LYS A 106 9.58 -10.67 6.38
C LYS A 106 10.86 -11.43 6.04
N ARG A 107 10.73 -12.57 5.34
CA ARG A 107 11.88 -13.40 4.93
C ARG A 107 12.50 -12.95 3.62
N SER A 108 11.67 -12.58 2.64
CA SER A 108 12.08 -12.23 1.28
C SER A 108 11.04 -11.29 0.63
N PRO A 109 11.28 -9.96 0.71
CA PRO A 109 10.40 -8.97 0.07
C PRO A 109 10.26 -9.20 -1.45
N ILE A 110 11.34 -9.58 -2.14
CA ILE A 110 11.32 -9.86 -3.59
C ILE A 110 10.39 -11.03 -3.91
N GLN A 111 10.45 -12.11 -3.12
CA GLN A 111 9.56 -13.26 -3.32
C GLN A 111 8.10 -12.89 -3.06
N ALA A 112 7.84 -12.08 -2.04
CA ALA A 112 6.50 -11.59 -1.74
C ALA A 112 5.95 -10.72 -2.88
N LEU A 113 6.73 -9.77 -3.41
CA LEU A 113 6.34 -8.94 -4.56
C LEU A 113 6.08 -9.77 -5.81
N SER A 114 6.94 -10.75 -6.09
CA SER A 114 6.73 -11.67 -7.22
C SER A 114 5.43 -12.45 -7.07
N ARG A 115 5.10 -12.92 -5.86
CA ARG A 115 3.82 -13.59 -5.56
C ARG A 115 2.63 -12.64 -5.65
N MET A 116 2.76 -11.39 -5.21
CA MET A 116 1.72 -10.38 -5.39
C MET A 116 1.45 -10.14 -6.88
N HIS A 117 2.49 -10.01 -7.71
CA HIS A 117 2.32 -9.85 -9.15
C HIS A 117 1.66 -11.09 -9.79
N LEU A 118 1.98 -12.30 -9.31
CA LEU A 118 1.26 -13.52 -9.69
C LEU A 118 -0.23 -13.45 -9.41
N LEU A 119 -0.63 -12.95 -8.24
CA LEU A 119 -2.04 -12.78 -7.87
C LEU A 119 -2.72 -11.68 -8.68
N ALA A 120 -2.04 -10.56 -8.86
CA ALA A 120 -2.55 -9.39 -9.58
C ALA A 120 -2.85 -9.74 -11.03
N ALA A 121 -1.83 -10.23 -11.76
CA ALA A 121 -1.87 -10.37 -13.21
C ALA A 121 -2.47 -11.70 -13.69
N ALA A 122 -2.96 -12.55 -12.78
CA ALA A 122 -3.58 -13.82 -13.13
C ALA A 122 -4.78 -13.65 -14.06
N GLY A 123 -4.67 -14.21 -15.27
CA GLY A 123 -5.68 -14.10 -16.32
C GLY A 123 -5.68 -12.75 -17.07
N HIS A 124 -4.68 -11.90 -16.81
CA HIS A 124 -4.48 -10.63 -17.51
C HIS A 124 -3.22 -10.62 -18.38
N LEU A 125 -2.11 -11.17 -17.87
CA LEU A 125 -0.85 -11.30 -18.62
C LEU A 125 -0.51 -12.77 -18.93
N ASP A 126 0.32 -12.96 -19.96
CA ASP A 126 0.92 -14.24 -20.31
C ASP A 126 1.80 -14.80 -19.19
N GLN A 127 1.78 -16.12 -18.99
CA GLN A 127 2.42 -16.79 -17.85
C GLN A 127 3.94 -16.58 -17.74
N ASP A 128 4.61 -16.28 -18.85
CA ASP A 128 6.04 -15.99 -18.90
C ASP A 128 6.37 -14.58 -18.36
N ARG A 129 5.41 -13.65 -18.34
CA ARG A 129 5.54 -12.28 -17.84
C ARG A 129 5.13 -12.12 -16.38
N VAL A 130 4.21 -12.96 -15.90
CA VAL A 130 3.67 -12.88 -14.53
C VAL A 130 4.76 -13.24 -13.49
N GLY A 131 4.85 -12.45 -12.42
CA GLY A 131 5.78 -12.67 -11.31
C GLY A 131 7.25 -12.33 -11.59
N ARG A 132 7.55 -11.68 -12.73
CA ARG A 132 8.93 -11.31 -13.12
C ARG A 132 9.05 -9.79 -13.31
N PRO A 133 10.13 -9.16 -12.85
CA PRO A 133 10.41 -7.75 -13.18
C PRO A 133 10.52 -7.57 -14.70
N SER A 134 10.18 -6.38 -15.19
CA SER A 134 10.12 -6.03 -16.61
C SER A 134 11.48 -6.06 -17.31
N GLY A 135 12.59 -6.01 -16.56
CA GLY A 135 13.94 -6.12 -17.08
C GLY A 135 15.04 -6.13 -16.00
N PRO A 136 16.32 -6.17 -16.41
CA PRO A 136 17.45 -6.21 -15.49
C PRO A 136 17.52 -5.00 -14.55
N GLU A 137 17.19 -3.80 -15.04
CA GLU A 137 17.16 -2.57 -14.23
C GLU A 137 16.11 -2.66 -13.12
N ALA A 138 14.88 -3.06 -13.45
CA ALA A 138 13.83 -3.29 -12.47
C ALA A 138 14.23 -4.35 -11.41
N ALA A 139 14.93 -5.42 -11.83
CA ALA A 139 15.44 -6.42 -10.91
C ALA A 139 16.52 -5.87 -9.95
N VAL A 140 17.39 -4.98 -10.43
CA VAL A 140 18.38 -4.28 -9.60
C VAL A 140 17.70 -3.34 -8.61
N THR A 141 16.69 -2.58 -9.06
CA THR A 141 15.89 -1.69 -8.19
C THR A 141 15.23 -2.47 -7.05
N LEU A 142 14.53 -3.56 -7.37
CA LEU A 142 13.92 -4.42 -6.35
C LEU A 142 14.93 -5.07 -5.40
N THR A 143 16.09 -5.47 -5.91
CA THR A 143 17.16 -6.04 -5.09
C THR A 143 17.73 -5.00 -4.13
N THR A 144 17.92 -3.78 -4.61
CA THR A 144 18.42 -2.65 -3.81
C THR A 144 17.46 -2.32 -2.68
N LEU A 145 16.17 -2.14 -3.00
CA LEU A 145 15.13 -1.88 -2.01
C LEU A 145 15.01 -3.01 -0.97
N ALA A 146 15.09 -4.26 -1.42
CA ALA A 146 15.04 -5.40 -0.51
C ALA A 146 16.27 -5.49 0.40
N ASN A 147 17.46 -5.12 -0.09
CA ASN A 147 18.67 -5.07 0.73
C ASN A 147 18.55 -3.97 1.79
N GLU A 148 18.05 -2.80 1.41
CA GLU A 148 17.81 -1.67 2.30
C GLU A 148 16.82 -2.00 3.41
N LEU A 149 15.72 -2.71 3.10
CA LEU A 149 14.76 -3.17 4.10
C LEU A 149 15.37 -4.13 5.14
N ARG A 150 16.45 -4.83 4.79
CA ARG A 150 17.17 -5.74 5.68
C ARG A 150 18.35 -5.09 6.40
N ASP A 151 18.66 -3.84 6.06
CA ASP A 151 19.71 -3.08 6.73
C ASP A 151 19.29 -2.81 8.19
N PRO A 152 20.14 -3.10 9.20
CA PRO A 152 19.84 -2.78 10.60
C PRO A 152 19.50 -1.31 10.83
N ALA A 153 20.09 -0.38 10.08
CA ALA A 153 19.77 1.05 10.17
C ALA A 153 18.32 1.35 9.79
N ALA A 154 17.73 0.54 8.90
CA ALA A 154 16.32 0.67 8.56
C ALA A 154 15.42 0.28 9.74
N ALA A 155 15.87 -0.49 10.73
CA ALA A 155 15.06 -0.89 11.88
C ALA A 155 14.72 0.28 12.81
N GLU A 156 15.58 1.30 12.86
CA GLU A 156 15.41 2.52 13.68
C GLU A 156 14.47 3.54 13.02
N VAL A 157 14.11 3.35 11.75
CA VAL A 157 13.24 4.27 11.00
C VAL A 157 11.77 3.98 11.30
N PRO A 158 10.94 5.01 11.59
CA PRO A 158 9.51 4.82 11.85
C PRO A 158 8.80 4.05 10.73
N ALA A 159 7.87 3.15 11.12
CA ALA A 159 7.18 2.25 10.19
C ALA A 159 6.49 2.99 9.02
N VAL A 160 5.86 4.14 9.29
CA VAL A 160 5.19 4.95 8.27
C VAL A 160 6.18 5.50 7.23
N VAL A 161 7.38 5.89 7.64
CA VAL A 161 8.42 6.43 6.76
C VAL A 161 8.93 5.32 5.84
N VAL A 162 9.17 4.13 6.37
CA VAL A 162 9.59 2.97 5.57
C VAL A 162 8.49 2.54 4.60
N ALA A 163 7.23 2.55 5.04
CA ALA A 163 6.10 2.21 4.20
C ALA A 163 5.92 3.24 3.06
N ALA A 164 6.03 4.53 3.37
CA ALA A 164 6.01 5.60 2.37
C ALA A 164 7.15 5.45 1.35
N ALA A 165 8.37 5.12 1.79
CA ALA A 165 9.51 4.89 0.90
C ALA A 165 9.26 3.75 -0.09
N VAL A 166 8.90 2.57 0.43
CA VAL A 166 8.67 1.39 -0.41
C VAL A 166 7.50 1.60 -1.36
N HIS A 167 6.44 2.25 -0.88
CA HIS A 167 5.30 2.59 -1.71
C HIS A 167 5.74 3.48 -2.88
N ALA A 168 6.43 4.58 -2.61
CA ALA A 168 6.89 5.48 -3.67
C ALA A 168 7.84 4.79 -4.64
N GLU A 169 8.83 4.04 -4.15
CA GLU A 169 9.79 3.35 -5.01
C GLU A 169 9.10 2.34 -5.94
N LEU A 170 8.10 1.60 -5.47
CA LEU A 170 7.34 0.68 -6.33
C LEU A 170 6.43 1.42 -7.31
N LEU A 171 5.77 2.49 -6.86
CA LEU A 171 4.84 3.27 -7.68
C LEU A 171 5.54 4.09 -8.77
N VAL A 172 6.74 4.61 -8.50
CA VAL A 172 7.51 5.43 -9.43
C VAL A 172 8.30 4.60 -10.43
N ASN A 173 8.89 3.48 -9.99
CA ASN A 173 9.72 2.67 -10.87
C ASN A 173 8.93 1.62 -11.68
N GLU A 174 7.68 1.33 -11.29
CA GLU A 174 6.79 0.33 -11.91
C GLU A 174 7.53 -0.95 -12.38
N PRO A 175 8.22 -1.66 -11.47
CA PRO A 175 9.20 -2.68 -11.83
C PRO A 175 8.61 -3.91 -12.54
N PHE A 176 7.28 -4.13 -12.51
CA PHE A 176 6.62 -5.22 -13.22
C PHE A 176 5.95 -4.78 -14.53
N GLY A 177 5.61 -3.49 -14.65
CA GLY A 177 4.97 -2.87 -15.81
C GLY A 177 3.46 -3.06 -15.91
N TRP A 178 2.85 -3.72 -14.92
CA TRP A 178 1.40 -3.84 -14.77
C TRP A 178 1.03 -4.18 -13.32
N GLY A 179 0.02 -3.50 -12.79
CA GLY A 179 -0.46 -3.69 -11.42
C GLY A 179 0.50 -3.19 -10.34
N ASP A 180 1.55 -2.45 -10.70
CA ASP A 180 2.58 -1.97 -9.76
C ASP A 180 2.00 -1.08 -8.66
N GLY A 181 0.99 -0.27 -8.98
CA GLY A 181 0.26 0.49 -7.97
C GLY A 181 -0.41 -0.39 -6.91
N LEU A 182 -0.96 -1.55 -7.30
CA LEU A 182 -1.56 -2.51 -6.37
C LEU A 182 -0.49 -3.10 -5.45
N LEU A 183 0.67 -3.44 -6.02
CA LEU A 183 1.82 -3.97 -5.29
C LEU A 183 2.39 -2.95 -4.31
N ALA A 184 2.52 -1.69 -4.71
CA ALA A 184 3.01 -0.60 -3.87
C ALA A 184 2.16 -0.45 -2.60
N ARG A 185 0.84 -0.42 -2.75
CA ARG A 185 -0.12 -0.31 -1.64
C ARG A 185 -0.15 -1.56 -0.75
N ALA A 186 -0.09 -2.75 -1.35
CA ALA A 186 -0.02 -3.99 -0.59
C ALA A 186 1.30 -4.13 0.21
N ALA A 187 2.42 -3.79 -0.40
CA ALA A 187 3.73 -3.79 0.25
C ALA A 187 3.78 -2.79 1.41
N SER A 188 3.21 -1.59 1.24
CA SER A 188 3.15 -0.59 2.30
C SER A 188 2.33 -1.09 3.49
N ARG A 189 1.17 -1.73 3.26
CA ARG A 189 0.36 -2.40 4.31
C ARG A 189 1.14 -3.50 5.04
N LEU A 190 1.94 -4.30 4.33
CA LEU A 190 2.79 -5.32 4.97
C LEU A 190 3.88 -4.73 5.86
N ILE A 191 4.48 -3.59 5.47
CA ILE A 191 5.47 -2.89 6.29
C ILE A 191 4.83 -2.34 7.56
N LEU A 192 3.66 -1.69 7.43
CA LEU A 192 2.93 -1.17 8.59
C LEU A 192 2.58 -2.30 9.58
N ALA A 193 2.24 -3.49 9.07
CA ALA A 193 1.96 -4.66 9.88
C ALA A 193 3.21 -5.28 10.53
N ASP A 194 4.26 -5.58 9.75
CA ASP A 194 5.48 -6.24 10.26
C ASP A 194 6.24 -5.37 11.27
N ARG A 195 6.21 -4.04 11.09
CA ARG A 195 6.84 -3.08 12.01
C ARG A 195 5.96 -2.64 13.16
N GLY A 196 4.77 -3.22 13.29
CA GLY A 196 3.93 -3.10 14.47
C GLY A 196 3.07 -1.83 14.57
N LEU A 197 3.07 -0.96 13.56
CA LEU A 197 2.19 0.21 13.53
C LEU A 197 0.72 -0.23 13.42
N ASP A 198 0.44 -1.10 12.45
CA ASP A 198 -0.89 -1.66 12.20
C ASP A 198 -0.85 -3.19 12.02
N PRO A 199 -0.58 -3.98 13.09
CA PRO A 199 -0.36 -5.43 12.99
C PRO A 199 -1.54 -6.22 12.43
N GLN A 200 -2.76 -5.67 12.55
CA GLN A 200 -4.01 -6.31 12.12
C GLN A 200 -4.48 -5.78 10.77
N SER A 201 -3.72 -4.88 10.14
CA SER A 201 -4.04 -4.26 8.86
C SER A 201 -5.43 -3.62 8.87
N LEU A 202 -5.69 -2.80 9.90
CA LEU A 202 -6.97 -2.14 10.13
C LEU A 202 -7.14 -0.91 9.25
N ALA A 203 -6.16 -0.01 9.20
CA ALA A 203 -6.28 1.28 8.53
C ALA A 203 -6.38 1.14 7.00
N VAL A 204 -7.48 1.58 6.40
CA VAL A 204 -7.71 1.49 4.94
C VAL A 204 -6.94 2.58 4.20
N VAL A 205 -5.60 2.49 4.20
CA VAL A 205 -4.69 3.54 3.66
C VAL A 205 -5.02 3.88 2.20
N GLU A 206 -5.44 2.89 1.42
CA GLU A 206 -5.85 3.08 0.03
C GLU A 206 -7.10 3.97 -0.08
N ALA A 207 -8.08 3.79 0.80
CA ALA A 207 -9.24 4.70 0.86
C ALA A 207 -8.81 6.10 1.31
N GLY A 208 -7.82 6.20 2.19
CA GLY A 208 -7.22 7.48 2.55
C GLY A 208 -6.56 8.20 1.37
N HIS A 209 -5.82 7.48 0.50
CA HIS A 209 -5.28 8.07 -0.73
C HIS A 209 -6.39 8.53 -1.69
N VAL A 210 -7.49 7.78 -1.79
CA VAL A 210 -8.66 8.21 -2.57
C VAL A 210 -9.28 9.49 -1.98
N ASP A 211 -9.41 9.57 -0.65
CA ASP A 211 -9.95 10.75 0.06
C ASP A 211 -9.05 11.99 -0.11
N VAL A 212 -7.72 11.83 -0.15
CA VAL A 212 -6.79 12.93 -0.49
C VAL A 212 -7.04 13.43 -1.93
N GLY A 213 -7.31 12.49 -2.84
CA GLY A 213 -7.58 12.73 -4.24
C GLY A 213 -6.57 12.02 -5.14
N VAL A 214 -7.06 11.26 -6.12
CA VAL A 214 -6.26 10.42 -7.02
C VAL A 214 -5.18 11.23 -7.74
N GLU A 215 -5.54 12.38 -8.31
CA GLU A 215 -4.58 13.25 -9.02
C GLU A 215 -3.49 13.75 -8.09
N LYS A 216 -3.84 14.26 -6.90
CA LYS A 216 -2.86 14.72 -5.90
C LYS A 216 -1.92 13.61 -5.44
N TYR A 217 -2.44 12.40 -5.26
CA TYR A 217 -1.64 11.24 -4.91
C TYR A 217 -0.62 10.89 -6.00
N LEU A 218 -1.03 10.90 -7.28
CA LEU A 218 -0.13 10.64 -8.41
C LEU A 218 0.87 11.79 -8.63
N ASP A 219 0.45 13.03 -8.44
CA ASP A 219 1.32 14.20 -8.53
C ASP A 219 2.39 14.19 -7.43
N ALA A 220 2.03 13.88 -6.19
CA ALA A 220 3.01 13.73 -5.12
C ALA A 220 4.02 12.60 -5.37
N ALA A 221 3.61 11.51 -6.05
CA ALA A 221 4.52 10.47 -6.48
C ALA A 221 5.49 10.95 -7.58
N ARG A 222 5.03 11.82 -8.50
CA ARG A 222 5.90 12.48 -9.49
C ARG A 222 6.87 13.46 -8.81
N ASP A 223 6.41 14.21 -7.82
CA ASP A 223 7.25 15.10 -7.04
C ASP A 223 8.32 14.32 -6.26
N TYR A 224 7.96 13.19 -5.66
CA TYR A 224 8.92 12.26 -5.03
C TYR A 224 10.01 11.83 -6.02
N ALA A 225 9.65 11.51 -7.27
CA ALA A 225 10.58 11.05 -8.29
C ALA A 225 11.65 12.10 -8.65
N THR A 226 11.41 13.38 -8.38
CA THR A 226 12.42 14.44 -8.54
C THR A 226 13.58 14.30 -7.56
N GLY A 227 13.37 13.62 -6.43
CA GLY A 227 14.36 13.45 -5.36
C GLY A 227 14.71 14.72 -4.59
N THR A 228 13.95 15.81 -4.79
CA THR A 228 14.12 17.07 -4.05
C THR A 228 13.63 16.93 -2.61
N GLU A 229 14.18 17.72 -1.69
CA GLU A 229 13.72 17.73 -0.28
C GLU A 229 12.23 18.06 -0.17
N GLU A 230 11.75 19.01 -0.99
CA GLU A 230 10.35 19.38 -1.08
C GLU A 230 9.48 18.22 -1.58
N GLY A 231 9.85 17.55 -2.67
CA GLY A 231 9.10 16.40 -3.20
C GLY A 231 9.04 15.22 -2.22
N LEU A 232 10.14 14.97 -1.50
CA LEU A 232 10.21 13.97 -0.44
C LEU A 232 9.27 14.32 0.73
N ALA A 233 9.28 15.57 1.18
CA ALA A 233 8.41 16.04 2.27
C ALA A 233 6.92 16.02 1.87
N THR A 234 6.59 16.47 0.65
CA THR A 234 5.24 16.43 0.09
C THR A 234 4.69 15.02 0.06
N TRP A 235 5.46 14.06 -0.46
CA TRP A 235 5.06 12.65 -0.47
C TRP A 235 4.84 12.09 0.94
N LEU A 236 5.77 12.35 1.87
CA LEU A 236 5.67 11.84 3.22
C LEU A 236 4.45 12.40 3.97
N GLY A 237 4.17 13.69 3.79
CA GLY A 237 2.99 14.35 4.34
C GLY A 237 1.70 13.74 3.79
N LEU A 238 1.61 13.58 2.46
CA LEU A 238 0.44 12.96 1.81
C LEU A 238 0.23 11.52 2.27
N TYR A 239 1.30 10.74 2.40
CA TYR A 239 1.20 9.35 2.86
C TYR A 239 0.72 9.28 4.32
N ALA A 240 1.22 10.15 5.20
CA ALA A 240 0.77 10.21 6.60
C ALA A 240 -0.70 10.64 6.71
N GLU A 241 -1.14 11.62 5.90
CA GLU A 241 -2.54 12.03 5.79
C GLU A 241 -3.42 10.86 5.32
N ALA A 242 -2.99 10.11 4.30
CA ALA A 242 -3.70 8.92 3.83
C ALA A 242 -3.83 7.84 4.91
N VAL A 243 -2.81 7.64 5.76
CA VAL A 243 -2.92 6.74 6.92
C VAL A 243 -3.96 7.25 7.91
N GLU A 244 -4.00 8.56 8.19
CA GLU A 244 -5.01 9.14 9.08
C GLU A 244 -6.43 8.96 8.53
N LEU A 245 -6.66 9.29 7.26
CA LEU A 245 -7.97 9.18 6.61
C LEU A 245 -8.39 7.71 6.50
N GLY A 246 -7.47 6.80 6.22
CA GLY A 246 -7.73 5.35 6.22
C GLY A 246 -8.08 4.79 7.60
N ALA A 247 -7.47 5.34 8.67
CA ALA A 247 -7.85 5.02 10.04
C ALA A 247 -9.26 5.55 10.38
N ARG A 248 -9.63 6.74 9.89
CA ARG A 248 -10.99 7.30 10.03
C ARG A 248 -12.05 6.42 9.34
N GLU A 249 -11.77 5.93 8.14
CA GLU A 249 -12.64 4.97 7.44
C GLU A 249 -12.85 3.70 8.28
N SER A 250 -11.79 3.22 8.94
CA SER A 250 -11.85 2.05 9.81
C SER A 250 -12.68 2.28 11.07
N LEU A 251 -12.65 3.50 11.63
CA LEU A 251 -13.53 3.90 12.74
C LEU A 251 -15.00 3.90 12.29
N ALA A 252 -15.30 4.39 11.08
CA ALA A 252 -16.65 4.36 10.54
C ALA A 252 -17.16 2.92 10.37
N VAL A 253 -16.30 2.01 9.89
CA VAL A 253 -16.59 0.56 9.83
C VAL A 253 -16.84 -0.02 11.23
N CYS A 254 -15.99 0.31 12.20
CA CYS A 254 -16.16 -0.14 13.57
C CYS A 254 -17.51 0.27 14.16
N GLU A 255 -17.89 1.53 13.95
CA GLU A 255 -19.16 2.09 14.40
C GLU A 255 -20.37 1.48 13.68
N ALA A 256 -20.26 1.20 12.38
CA ALA A 256 -21.30 0.51 11.63
C ALA A 256 -21.54 -0.91 12.15
N ILE A 257 -20.47 -1.69 12.38
CA ILE A 257 -20.56 -3.05 12.93
C ILE A 257 -21.19 -3.05 14.33
N MET A 258 -20.89 -2.04 15.15
CA MET A 258 -21.50 -1.93 16.48
C MET A 258 -23.00 -1.65 16.47
N ARG A 259 -23.51 -0.99 15.43
CA ARG A 259 -24.94 -0.69 15.29
C ARG A 259 -25.76 -1.86 14.75
N GLY A 260 -25.12 -2.85 14.13
CA GLY A 260 -25.77 -4.02 13.50
C GLY A 260 -25.85 -3.87 12.00
#